data_AF-A0A950LT26-F1
#
_entry.id   AF-A0A950LT26-F1
#
_cell.length_a   1.000
_cell.length_b   1.000
_cell.length_c   1.000
_cell.angle_alpha   90.00
_cell.angle_beta   90.00
_cell.angle_gamma   90.00
#
_symmetry.space_group_name_H-M   'P 1'
#
loop_
_entity.id
_entity.type
_entity.pdbx_description
1 polymer ?
#
loop_
_entity_poly.entity_id
_entity_poly.type
_entity_poly.pdbx_seq_one_letter_code
_entity_poly.pdbx_strand_id
1 'polypeptide(L)'
;MEAGIHQEQGLHRQLSAGQMTMVAVGGSIGTGLLLGSANAIDLAGPAVILSFLLAAFFSWLVTMALGELASCHPAAGAFGLYGDLYLNQWAGFVARAGYWAAIAVSVGAELVASATYMAFWFPHVPSLVWVAAFSGLLLLVNLWDVVRYGRFEFWLAMIKVVTIAL
;
A
#
# COMPACT_ATOMS: atom_id res chain seq x y z
N MET A 1 -12.91 -17.82 -26.59
CA MET A 1 -12.77 -18.14 -25.16
C MET A 1 -12.91 -16.83 -24.41
N GLU A 2 -14.14 -16.34 -24.28
CA GLU A 2 -14.47 -15.13 -23.52
C GLU A 2 -14.42 -15.52 -22.04
N ALA A 3 -13.28 -15.31 -21.39
CA ALA A 3 -13.24 -15.28 -19.95
C ALA A 3 -14.06 -14.05 -19.52
N GLY A 4 -15.33 -14.29 -19.20
CA GLY A 4 -16.28 -13.25 -18.82
C GLY A 4 -15.66 -12.41 -17.71
N ILE A 5 -15.52 -11.11 -17.99
CA ILE A 5 -15.27 -10.11 -16.96
C ILE A 5 -16.52 -10.14 -16.08
N HIS A 6 -16.53 -11.00 -15.06
CA HIS A 6 -17.52 -10.95 -14.00
C HIS A 6 -17.28 -9.64 -13.27
N GLN A 7 -17.93 -8.58 -13.75
CA GLN A 7 -18.01 -7.31 -13.06
C GLN A 7 -18.50 -7.64 -11.65
N GLU A 8 -17.72 -7.29 -10.63
CA GLU A 8 -18.12 -7.40 -9.23
C GLU A 8 -19.37 -6.51 -9.03
N GLN A 9 -20.57 -7.06 -9.30
CA GLN A 9 -21.84 -6.32 -9.34
C GLN A 9 -22.27 -5.82 -7.95
N GLY A 10 -21.52 -6.15 -6.89
CA GLY A 10 -21.81 -5.77 -5.51
C GLY A 10 -21.04 -4.56 -4.96
N LEU A 11 -19.99 -4.06 -5.64
CA LEU A 11 -19.23 -2.91 -5.13
C LEU A 11 -19.78 -1.58 -5.67
N HIS A 12 -20.31 -0.77 -4.77
CA HIS A 12 -20.67 0.61 -5.07
C HIS A 12 -19.45 1.52 -5.02
N ARG A 13 -19.22 2.30 -6.07
CA ARG A 13 -18.19 3.34 -6.08
C ARG A 13 -18.59 4.48 -5.14
N GLN A 14 -17.98 4.52 -3.96
CA GLN A 14 -18.29 5.51 -2.92
C GLN A 14 -17.12 6.47 -2.60
N LEU A 15 -15.92 6.21 -3.14
CA LEU A 15 -14.74 7.07 -2.95
C LEU A 15 -14.64 8.14 -4.05
N SER A 16 -14.38 9.37 -3.64
CA SER A 16 -14.10 10.47 -4.57
C SER A 16 -12.70 10.35 -5.19
N ALA A 17 -12.46 11.04 -6.30
CA ALA A 17 -11.14 11.08 -6.94
C ALA A 17 -10.04 11.53 -5.96
N GLY A 18 -10.31 12.60 -5.19
CA GLY A 18 -9.36 13.10 -4.19
C GLY A 18 -9.09 12.11 -3.04
N GLN A 19 -10.11 11.38 -2.60
CA GLN A 19 -9.92 10.32 -1.60
C GLN A 19 -9.03 9.20 -2.16
N MET A 20 -9.31 8.71 -3.37
CA MET A 20 -8.49 7.67 -4.02
C MET A 20 -7.04 8.13 -4.23
N THR A 21 -6.82 9.38 -4.64
CA THR A 21 -5.47 9.96 -4.74
C THR A 21 -4.77 9.98 -3.39
N MET A 22 -5.45 10.39 -2.32
CA MET A 22 -4.84 10.40 -0.98
C MET A 22 -4.61 9.02 -0.40
N VAL A 23 -5.44 8.02 -0.73
CA VAL A 23 -5.14 6.61 -0.41
C VAL A 23 -3.83 6.19 -1.08
N ALA A 24 -3.65 6.51 -2.36
CA ALA A 24 -2.42 6.18 -3.09
C ALA A 24 -1.18 6.89 -2.53
N VAL A 25 -1.29 8.18 -2.20
CA VAL A 25 -0.19 8.97 -1.60
C VAL A 25 0.10 8.48 -0.17
N GLY A 26 -0.93 8.29 0.65
CA GLY A 26 -0.79 7.84 2.03
C GLY A 26 -0.23 6.41 2.13
N GLY A 27 -0.57 5.55 1.17
CA GLY A 27 -0.06 4.19 1.06
C GLY A 27 1.37 4.11 0.55
N SER A 28 1.80 5.02 -0.34
CA SER A 28 3.19 5.06 -0.80
C SER A 28 4.15 5.64 0.25
N ILE A 29 3.67 6.57 1.08
CA ILE A 29 4.42 7.11 2.23
C ILE A 29 4.25 6.16 3.43
N GLY A 30 5.07 5.11 3.44
CA GLY A 30 5.01 4.06 4.44
C GLY A 30 6.29 3.88 5.24
N THR A 31 6.36 2.72 5.90
CA THR A 31 7.53 2.28 6.66
C THR A 31 8.78 2.14 5.80
N GLY A 32 8.65 1.85 4.51
CA GLY A 32 9.79 1.83 3.59
C GLY A 32 10.53 3.17 3.53
N LEU A 33 9.79 4.28 3.43
CA LEU A 33 10.37 5.62 3.42
C LEU A 33 10.75 6.11 4.83
N LEU A 34 9.94 5.81 5.85
CA LEU A 34 10.15 6.37 7.20
C LEU A 34 11.14 5.57 8.05
N LEU A 35 10.97 4.25 8.11
CA LEU A 35 11.83 3.36 8.91
C LEU A 35 12.94 2.76 8.05
N GLY A 36 12.62 2.32 6.83
CA GLY A 36 13.54 1.67 5.91
C GLY A 36 14.65 2.60 5.43
N SER A 37 14.39 3.91 5.31
CA SER A 37 15.42 4.87 4.89
C SER A 37 16.59 4.93 5.85
N ALA A 38 16.39 4.75 7.16
CA ALA A 38 17.51 4.74 8.11
C ALA A 38 18.50 3.63 7.78
N ASN A 39 18.01 2.41 7.53
CA ASN A 39 18.83 1.28 7.12
C ASN A 39 19.44 1.47 5.71
N ALA A 40 18.68 2.04 4.78
CA ALA A 40 19.18 2.32 3.42
C ALA A 40 20.30 3.37 3.43
N ILE A 41 20.18 4.41 4.27
CA ILE A 41 21.21 5.44 4.47
C ILE A 41 22.45 4.83 5.13
N ASP A 42 22.28 3.99 6.15
CA ASP A 42 23.41 3.33 6.83
C ASP A 42 24.22 2.45 5.85
N LEU A 43 23.54 1.76 4.94
CA LEU A 43 24.18 0.89 3.95
C LEU A 43 24.81 1.64 2.76
N ALA A 44 24.09 2.61 2.18
CA ALA A 44 24.49 3.27 0.93
C ALA A 44 25.11 4.67 1.13
N GLY A 45 25.01 5.24 2.34
CA GLY A 45 25.42 6.61 2.61
C GLY A 45 24.67 7.63 1.73
N PRO A 46 25.32 8.74 1.32
CA PRO A 46 24.70 9.75 0.46
C PRO A 46 24.22 9.21 -0.90
N ALA A 47 24.78 8.08 -1.37
CA ALA A 47 24.40 7.46 -2.63
C ALA A 47 22.99 6.84 -2.61
N VAL A 48 22.35 6.73 -1.43
CA VAL A 48 20.96 6.26 -1.28
C VAL A 48 19.98 7.06 -2.17
N ILE A 49 20.27 8.33 -2.43
CA ILE A 49 19.46 9.19 -3.32
C ILE A 49 19.41 8.59 -4.73
N LEU A 50 20.53 8.10 -5.25
CA LEU A 50 20.59 7.47 -6.57
C LEU A 50 19.77 6.17 -6.59
N SER A 51 19.85 5.38 -5.51
CA SER A 51 19.05 4.16 -5.36
C SER A 51 17.56 4.46 -5.35
N PHE A 52 17.11 5.47 -4.62
CA PHE A 52 15.70 5.87 -4.60
C PHE A 52 15.23 6.46 -5.92
N LEU A 53 16.04 7.27 -6.61
CA LEU A 53 15.70 7.79 -7.93
C LEU A 53 15.52 6.66 -8.96
N LEU A 54 16.41 5.67 -8.93
CA LEU A 54 16.31 4.52 -9.82
C LEU A 54 15.07 3.66 -9.51
N ALA A 55 14.80 3.39 -8.24
CA ALA A 55 13.62 2.66 -7.81
C ALA A 55 12.31 3.40 -8.17
N ALA A 56 12.28 4.72 -7.99
CA ALA A 56 11.16 5.57 -8.36
C ALA A 56 10.93 5.56 -9.88
N PHE A 57 12.00 5.62 -10.68
CA PHE A 57 11.91 5.56 -12.14
C PHE A 57 11.25 4.26 -12.62
N PHE A 58 11.72 3.09 -12.15
CA PHE A 58 11.10 1.81 -12.52
C PHE A 58 9.67 1.67 -12.01
N SER A 59 9.40 2.11 -10.78
CA SER A 59 8.05 2.09 -10.22
C SER A 59 7.08 2.98 -11.01
N TRP A 60 7.55 4.12 -11.50
CA TRP A 60 6.79 5.02 -12.35
C TRP A 60 6.45 4.38 -13.70
N LEU A 61 7.42 3.74 -14.37
CA LEU A 61 7.17 3.02 -15.63
C LEU A 61 6.10 1.93 -15.48
N VAL A 62 6.18 1.12 -14.41
CA VAL A 62 5.19 0.07 -14.12
C VAL A 62 3.81 0.68 -13.84
N THR A 63 3.74 1.75 -13.06
CA THR A 63 2.47 2.42 -12.73
C THR A 63 1.82 3.04 -13.96
N MET A 64 2.61 3.63 -14.87
CA MET A 64 2.12 4.16 -16.14
C MET A 64 1.50 3.07 -17.02
N ALA A 65 2.20 1.94 -17.19
CA ALA A 65 1.67 0.80 -17.95
C ALA A 65 0.39 0.22 -17.31
N LEU A 66 0.33 0.11 -15.98
CA LEU A 66 -0.87 -0.31 -15.27
C LEU A 66 -2.02 0.70 -15.41
N GLY A 67 -1.72 2.00 -15.48
CA GLY A 67 -2.69 3.06 -15.72
C GLY A 67 -3.34 2.97 -17.11
N GLU A 68 -2.54 2.67 -18.14
CA GLU A 68 -3.06 2.42 -19.50
C GLU A 68 -4.00 1.20 -19.49
N LEU A 69 -3.59 0.09 -18.89
CA LEU A 69 -4.42 -1.12 -18.79
C LEU A 69 -5.70 -0.89 -17.99
N ALA A 70 -5.65 -0.11 -16.90
CA ALA A 70 -6.81 0.22 -16.09
C ALA A 70 -7.82 1.12 -16.81
N SER A 71 -7.35 1.98 -17.72
CA SER A 71 -8.23 2.82 -18.54
C SER A 71 -8.93 2.03 -19.65
N CYS A 72 -8.24 1.04 -20.23
CA CYS A 72 -8.82 0.11 -21.20
C CYS A 72 -9.79 -0.89 -20.58
N HIS A 73 -9.50 -1.38 -19.37
CA HIS A 73 -10.27 -2.42 -18.67
C HIS A 73 -10.70 -1.95 -17.28
N PRO A 74 -11.73 -1.10 -17.17
CA PRO A 74 -12.17 -0.53 -15.89
C PRO A 74 -13.01 -1.54 -15.10
N ALA A 75 -12.35 -2.59 -14.61
CA ALA A 75 -12.96 -3.64 -13.79
C ALA A 75 -12.17 -3.84 -12.48
N ALA A 76 -12.88 -4.30 -11.45
CA ALA A 76 -12.25 -4.74 -10.21
C ALA A 76 -11.39 -5.98 -10.49
N GLY A 77 -10.15 -6.02 -9.97
CA GLY A 77 -9.22 -7.15 -10.15
C GLY A 77 -7.76 -6.78 -10.40
N ALA A 78 -7.47 -5.50 -10.71
CA ALA A 78 -6.12 -4.94 -10.85
C ALA A 78 -5.18 -5.78 -11.76
N PHE A 79 -3.90 -5.89 -11.42
CA PHE A 79 -2.89 -6.60 -12.23
C PHE A 79 -3.17 -8.11 -12.38
N GLY A 80 -3.91 -8.71 -11.45
CA GLY A 80 -4.33 -10.11 -11.56
C GLY A 80 -5.26 -10.34 -12.75
N LEU A 81 -6.20 -9.41 -12.96
CA LEU A 81 -7.09 -9.41 -14.13
C LEU A 81 -6.28 -9.27 -15.43
N TYR A 82 -5.28 -8.38 -15.47
CA TYR A 82 -4.47 -8.19 -16.68
C TYR A 82 -3.63 -9.41 -17.02
N GLY A 83 -3.14 -10.14 -16.01
CA GLY A 83 -2.47 -11.43 -16.21
C GLY A 83 -3.39 -12.47 -16.85
N ASP A 84 -4.65 -12.54 -16.42
CA ASP A 84 -5.64 -13.44 -17.01
C ASP A 84 -5.98 -13.06 -18.46
N LEU A 85 -6.15 -11.76 -18.74
CA LEU A 85 -6.57 -11.24 -20.04
C LEU A 85 -5.48 -11.34 -21.11
N TYR A 86 -4.23 -10.99 -20.76
CA TYR A 86 -3.15 -10.81 -21.74
C TYR A 86 -2.13 -11.95 -21.78
N LEU A 87 -2.07 -12.80 -20.76
CA LEU A 87 -1.11 -13.91 -20.70
C LEU A 87 -1.82 -15.26 -20.62
N ASN A 88 -2.31 -15.63 -19.44
CA ASN A 88 -3.07 -16.85 -19.17
C ASN A 88 -3.55 -16.86 -17.71
N GLN A 89 -4.45 -17.79 -17.39
CA GLN A 89 -5.03 -17.93 -16.04
C GLN A 89 -3.99 -18.23 -14.94
N TRP A 90 -2.89 -18.91 -15.28
CA TRP A 90 -1.82 -19.17 -14.31
C TRP A 90 -1.04 -17.90 -13.97
N ALA A 91 -0.77 -17.05 -14.96
CA ALA A 91 -0.12 -15.76 -14.75
C ALA A 91 -0.96 -14.85 -13.85
N GLY A 92 -2.27 -14.76 -14.09
CA GLY A 92 -3.16 -14.00 -13.22
C GLY A 92 -3.28 -14.58 -11.80
N PHE A 93 -3.33 -15.92 -11.66
CA PHE A 93 -3.29 -16.58 -10.36
C PHE A 93 -2.00 -16.27 -9.59
N VAL A 94 -0.83 -16.45 -10.21
CA VAL A 94 0.48 -16.18 -9.60
C VAL A 94 0.58 -14.71 -9.20
N ALA A 95 0.11 -13.79 -10.02
CA ALA A 95 0.12 -12.37 -9.70
C ALA A 95 -0.75 -12.05 -8.46
N ARG A 96 -1.97 -12.58 -8.38
CA ARG A 96 -2.85 -12.43 -7.20
C ARG A 96 -2.24 -13.04 -5.94
N ALA A 97 -1.72 -14.26 -6.04
CA ALA A 97 -1.11 -14.96 -4.90
C ALA A 97 0.16 -14.25 -4.40
N GLY A 98 1.02 -13.82 -5.32
CA GLY A 98 2.22 -13.05 -5.02
C GLY A 98 1.89 -11.72 -4.36
N TYR A 99 0.87 -11.01 -4.86
CA TYR A 99 0.41 -9.77 -4.24
C TYR A 99 -0.14 -9.99 -2.82
N TRP A 100 -0.99 -10.99 -2.63
CA TRP A 100 -1.51 -11.32 -1.30
C TRP A 100 -0.37 -11.60 -0.32
N ALA A 101 0.63 -12.39 -0.73
CA ALA A 101 1.80 -12.68 0.09
C ALA A 101 2.61 -11.41 0.40
N ALA A 102 2.82 -10.54 -0.58
CA ALA A 102 3.51 -9.27 -0.40
C ALA A 102 2.78 -8.35 0.60
N ILE A 103 1.45 -8.24 0.50
CA ILE A 103 0.64 -7.45 1.44
C ILE A 103 0.66 -8.06 2.84
N ALA A 104 0.56 -9.39 2.97
CA ALA A 104 0.63 -10.06 4.27
C ALA A 104 1.97 -9.77 4.99
N VAL A 105 3.09 -9.82 4.25
CA VAL A 105 4.40 -9.46 4.79
C VAL A 105 4.48 -7.96 5.11
N SER A 106 3.96 -7.10 4.23
CA SER A 106 3.96 -5.65 4.41
C SER A 106 3.21 -5.23 5.68
N VAL A 107 2.02 -5.78 5.91
CA VAL A 107 1.23 -5.51 7.13
C VAL A 107 2.01 -5.93 8.38
N GLY A 108 2.68 -7.08 8.36
CA GLY A 108 3.56 -7.50 9.45
C GLY A 108 4.70 -6.52 9.70
N ALA A 109 5.35 -6.04 8.64
CA ALA A 109 6.41 -5.04 8.72
C ALA A 109 5.91 -3.69 9.29
N GLU A 110 4.70 -3.28 8.93
CA GLU A 110 4.05 -2.07 9.48
C GLU A 110 3.77 -2.18 10.97
N LEU A 111 3.29 -3.35 11.43
CA LEU A 111 3.07 -3.60 12.86
C LEU A 111 4.38 -3.59 13.64
N VAL A 112 5.44 -4.20 13.12
CA VAL A 112 6.77 -4.14 13.76
C VAL A 112 7.29 -2.71 13.80
N ALA A 113 7.15 -1.94 12.72
CA ALA A 113 7.56 -0.55 12.68
C ALA A 113 6.81 0.30 13.71
N SER A 114 5.50 0.11 13.85
CA SER A 114 4.69 0.81 14.86
C SER A 114 5.22 0.55 16.28
N ALA A 115 5.59 -0.69 16.59
CA ALA A 115 6.15 -1.05 17.88
C ALA A 115 7.56 -0.46 18.10
N THR A 116 8.40 -0.43 17.05
CA THR A 116 9.71 0.21 17.08
C THR A 116 9.61 1.70 17.37
N TYR A 117 8.67 2.40 16.73
CA TYR A 117 8.42 3.81 17.02
C TYR A 117 7.94 4.01 18.45
N MET A 118 6.99 3.20 18.94
CA MET A 118 6.50 3.33 20.31
C MET A 118 7.57 3.07 21.37
N ALA A 119 8.55 2.20 21.09
CA ALA A 119 9.68 1.97 21.98
C ALA A 119 10.55 3.21 22.21
N PHE A 120 10.55 4.18 21.28
CA PHE A 120 11.24 5.46 21.47
C PHE A 120 10.64 6.28 22.62
N TRP A 121 9.31 6.34 22.74
CA TRP A 121 8.62 7.07 23.82
C TRP A 121 8.37 6.23 25.06
N PHE A 122 8.13 4.92 24.88
CA PHE A 122 7.77 3.97 25.94
C PHE A 122 8.73 2.77 25.95
N PRO A 123 10.02 2.98 26.27
CA PRO A 123 11.05 1.93 26.17
C PRO A 123 10.84 0.76 27.14
N HIS A 124 10.06 0.96 28.21
CA HIS A 124 9.78 -0.06 29.21
C HIS A 124 8.58 -0.95 28.87
N VAL A 125 7.80 -0.62 27.84
CA VAL A 125 6.62 -1.39 27.43
C VAL A 125 7.05 -2.42 26.38
N PRO A 126 6.75 -3.73 26.57
CA PRO A 126 7.11 -4.76 25.60
C PRO A 126 6.51 -4.49 24.21
N SER A 127 7.31 -4.63 23.14
CA SER A 127 6.88 -4.39 21.75
C SER A 127 5.64 -5.17 21.35
N LEU A 128 5.43 -6.37 21.92
CA LEU A 128 4.26 -7.20 21.67
C LEU A 128 2.95 -6.49 22.04
N VAL A 129 2.94 -5.65 23.08
CA VAL A 129 1.77 -4.88 23.49
C VAL A 129 1.38 -3.89 22.38
N TRP A 130 2.36 -3.21 21.79
CA TRP A 130 2.14 -2.27 20.69
C TRP A 130 1.68 -2.99 19.42
N VAL A 131 2.31 -4.12 19.06
CA VAL A 131 1.88 -4.95 17.93
C VAL A 131 0.42 -5.37 18.09
N ALA A 132 0.03 -5.89 19.25
CA ALA A 132 -1.34 -6.30 19.52
C ALA A 132 -2.33 -5.12 19.49
N ALA A 133 -1.95 -3.98 20.08
CA ALA A 133 -2.78 -2.78 20.10
C ALA A 133 -3.04 -2.22 18.69
N PHE A 134 -2.00 -2.04 17.87
CA PHE A 134 -2.15 -1.55 16.50
C PHE A 134 -2.83 -2.57 15.59
N SER A 135 -2.63 -3.87 15.80
CA SER A 135 -3.38 -4.92 15.09
C SER A 135 -4.87 -4.82 15.40
N GLY A 136 -5.23 -4.65 16.67
CA GLY A 136 -6.62 -4.45 17.09
C GLY A 136 -7.22 -3.19 16.47
N LEU A 137 -6.47 -2.08 16.45
CA LEU A 137 -6.91 -0.84 15.80
C LEU A 137 -7.13 -1.03 14.30
N LEU A 138 -6.19 -1.66 13.59
CA LEU A 138 -6.32 -1.95 12.15
C LEU A 138 -7.55 -2.82 11.85
N LEU A 139 -7.80 -3.84 12.67
CA LEU A 139 -9.00 -4.67 12.55
C LEU A 139 -10.28 -3.85 12.76
N LEU A 140 -10.32 -2.99 13.79
CA LEU A 140 -11.47 -2.13 14.04
C LEU A 140 -11.75 -1.16 12.88
N VAL A 141 -10.70 -0.56 12.31
CA VAL A 141 -10.81 0.34 11.15
C VAL A 141 -11.28 -0.43 9.91
N ASN A 142 -10.81 -1.67 9.71
CA ASN A 142 -11.24 -2.52 8.60
C ASN A 142 -12.72 -2.93 8.68
N LEU A 143 -13.32 -2.89 9.87
CA LEU A 143 -14.75 -3.16 10.06
C LEU A 143 -15.64 -1.94 9.76
N TRP A 144 -15.08 -0.77 9.48
CA TRP A 144 -15.85 0.40 9.07
C TRP A 144 -16.28 0.35 7.60
N ASP A 145 -17.33 1.11 7.28
CA ASP A 145 -17.73 1.33 5.90
C ASP A 145 -16.65 2.09 5.11
N VAL A 146 -16.62 1.85 3.80
CA VAL A 146 -15.59 2.36 2.88
C VAL A 146 -15.51 3.89 2.83
N VAL A 147 -16.60 4.60 3.11
CA VAL A 147 -16.62 6.07 3.11
C VAL A 147 -15.90 6.61 4.34
N ARG A 148 -16.18 6.05 5.52
CA ARG A 148 -15.47 6.40 6.75
C ARG A 148 -13.99 6.06 6.66
N TYR A 149 -13.67 4.89 6.09
CA TYR A 149 -12.31 4.47 5.80
C TYR A 149 -11.58 5.49 4.93
N GLY A 150 -12.15 5.87 3.77
CA GLY A 150 -11.52 6.81 2.85
C GLY A 150 -11.33 8.21 3.43
N ARG A 151 -12.22 8.67 4.32
CA ARG A 151 -12.00 9.92 5.08
C ARG A 151 -10.88 9.78 6.10
N PHE A 152 -10.83 8.67 6.82
CA PHE A 152 -9.80 8.41 7.82
C PHE A 152 -8.40 8.39 7.18
N GLU A 153 -8.24 7.63 6.10
CA GLU A 153 -6.98 7.60 5.36
C GLU A 153 -6.59 8.95 4.77
N PHE A 154 -7.55 9.72 4.25
CA PHE A 154 -7.28 11.06 3.73
C PHE A 154 -6.60 11.94 4.78
N TRP A 155 -7.12 11.96 6.02
CA TRP A 155 -6.54 12.78 7.09
C TRP A 155 -5.18 12.25 7.55
N LEU A 156 -4.99 10.94 7.64
CA LEU A 156 -3.70 10.36 7.99
C LEU A 156 -2.64 10.64 6.91
N ALA A 157 -3.00 10.50 5.63
CA ALA A 157 -2.13 10.84 4.51
C ALA A 157 -1.75 12.33 4.54
N MET A 158 -2.72 13.21 4.84
CA MET A 158 -2.46 14.64 4.98
C MET A 158 -1.46 14.93 6.09
N ILE A 159 -1.59 14.30 7.26
CA ILE A 159 -0.63 14.44 8.37
C ILE A 159 0.78 14.05 7.91
N LYS A 160 0.93 12.88 7.27
CA LYS A 160 2.23 12.42 6.74
C LYS A 160 2.86 13.43 5.78
N VAL A 161 2.07 13.96 4.84
CA VAL A 161 2.55 14.93 3.84
C VAL A 161 2.99 16.23 4.50
N VAL A 162 2.18 16.78 5.42
CA VAL A 162 2.54 18.01 6.14
C VAL A 162 3.80 17.82 6.96
N THR A 163 3.94 16.70 7.68
CA THR A 163 5.11 16.40 8.50
C THR A 163 6.39 16.23 7.69
N ILE A 164 6.32 15.76 6.44
CA ILE A 164 7.50 15.65 5.56
C ILE A 164 7.84 17.00 4.89
N ALA A 165 6.82 17.80 4.57
CA ALA A 165 7.00 19.05 3.86
C ALA A 165 7.48 20.22 4.76
N LEU A 166 7.21 20.15 6.06
CA LEU A 166 7.63 21.11 7.08
C LEU A 166 8.90 20.65 7.80
#